data_AF-H2ZZ16-F1
#
_entry.id   AF-H2ZZ16-F1
#
_cell.length_a   1.000
_cell.length_b   1.000
_cell.length_c   1.000
_cell.angle_alpha   90.00
_cell.angle_beta   90.00
_cell.angle_gamma   90.00
#
_symmetry.space_group_name_H-M   'P 1'
#
loop_
_entity.id
_entity.type
_entity.pdbx_description
1 polymer ?
#
loop_
_entity_poly.entity_id
_entity_poly.type
_entity_poly.pdbx_seq_one_letter_code
_entity_poly.pdbx_strand_id
1 'polypeptide(L)'
;EVKENSPMGTFIANLTILGDPVTQSVRVCLSGNAANWLYLEGKAIRLNVSTGRQLDREAMESPVLLATLTCTEEASIPVQYKVVIAVVDENDNRPQFHGDLIPVQNISELTAVNTIVFTIQAEERDGDILFYSIDSTRVSVHGNGLCTAWSESRLTVKFCLLQANAKYFRIDLPNSGQIVLAEPLDYETNPELELVIFAEEMYTKERFNTSVMVKIRVLDGDDQYPQFLPCSFL
;
A
#
# COMPACT_ATOMS: atom_id res chain seq x y z
N GLU A 1 21.45 -13.59 2.74
CA GLU A 1 20.22 -12.97 2.22
C GLU A 1 20.40 -12.66 0.75
N VAL A 2 19.33 -12.38 0.03
CA VAL A 2 19.37 -11.94 -1.38
C VAL A 2 18.21 -10.98 -1.60
N LYS A 3 18.46 -9.85 -2.26
CA LYS A 3 17.38 -8.94 -2.67
C LYS A 3 16.53 -9.60 -3.73
N GLU A 4 15.23 -9.40 -3.70
CA GLU A 4 14.41 -9.73 -4.84
C GLU A 4 14.81 -8.92 -6.08
N ASN A 5 14.29 -9.30 -7.25
CA ASN A 5 14.67 -8.72 -8.54
C ASN A 5 16.17 -8.81 -8.91
N SER A 6 17.00 -9.43 -8.07
CA SER A 6 18.43 -9.62 -8.29
C SER A 6 18.71 -10.39 -9.58
N PRO A 7 19.76 -10.01 -10.34
CA PRO A 7 20.07 -10.65 -11.62
C PRO A 7 20.59 -12.09 -11.46
N MET A 8 20.58 -12.83 -12.57
CA MET A 8 21.18 -14.16 -12.65
C MET A 8 22.64 -14.15 -12.20
N GLY A 9 23.01 -15.13 -11.39
CA GLY A 9 24.38 -15.29 -10.90
C GLY A 9 24.73 -14.41 -9.71
N THR A 10 23.77 -13.68 -9.13
CA THR A 10 23.96 -12.94 -7.88
C THR A 10 24.55 -13.85 -6.81
N PHE A 11 25.63 -13.40 -6.17
CA PHE A 11 26.30 -14.12 -5.10
C PHE A 11 25.46 -14.07 -3.82
N ILE A 12 25.24 -15.23 -3.17
CA ILE A 12 24.43 -15.33 -1.96
C ILE A 12 25.31 -15.67 -0.75
N ALA A 13 26.10 -16.74 -0.85
CA ALA A 13 26.93 -17.22 0.25
C ALA A 13 28.10 -18.08 -0.25
N ASN A 14 29.13 -18.22 0.58
CA ASN A 14 30.24 -19.14 0.34
C ASN A 14 30.16 -20.33 1.31
N LEU A 15 30.40 -21.53 0.79
CA LEU A 15 30.41 -22.76 1.56
C LEU A 15 31.76 -22.96 2.26
N THR A 16 31.75 -23.00 3.58
CA THR A 16 32.90 -23.36 4.40
C THR A 16 32.98 -24.87 4.60
N ILE A 17 33.24 -25.60 3.51
CA ILE A 17 33.47 -27.05 3.55
C ILE A 17 34.95 -27.31 3.82
N LEU A 18 35.25 -28.09 4.86
CA LEU A 18 36.55 -28.70 5.09
C LEU A 18 36.75 -29.81 4.04
N GLY A 19 37.76 -29.66 3.19
CA GLY A 19 37.92 -30.45 1.95
C GLY A 19 37.72 -29.59 0.70
N ASP A 20 38.36 -29.98 -0.40
CA ASP A 20 38.31 -29.22 -1.65
C ASP A 20 37.37 -29.89 -2.68
N PRO A 21 36.17 -29.33 -2.95
CA PRO A 21 35.27 -29.83 -3.98
C PRO A 21 35.85 -29.71 -5.39
N VAL A 22 36.91 -28.90 -5.59
CA VAL A 22 37.64 -28.82 -6.87
C VAL A 22 38.53 -30.06 -7.08
N THR A 23 38.98 -30.71 -6.01
CA THR A 23 39.80 -31.93 -6.06
C THR A 23 38.99 -33.23 -6.16
N GLN A 24 37.66 -33.15 -6.32
CA GLN A 24 36.71 -34.28 -6.43
C GLN A 24 36.59 -35.23 -5.22
N SER A 25 37.18 -34.91 -4.07
CA SER A 25 37.00 -35.71 -2.85
C SER A 25 35.60 -35.58 -2.23
N VAL A 26 34.93 -34.42 -2.40
CA VAL A 26 33.62 -34.12 -1.83
C VAL A 26 32.64 -33.67 -2.91
N ARG A 27 31.54 -34.42 -3.10
CA ARG A 27 30.40 -34.06 -3.95
C ARG A 27 29.36 -33.29 -3.14
N VAL A 28 28.92 -32.15 -3.68
CA VAL A 28 27.94 -31.26 -3.06
C VAL A 28 26.71 -31.15 -3.95
N CYS A 29 25.52 -31.32 -3.38
CA CYS A 29 24.26 -31.21 -4.11
C CYS A 29 23.26 -30.34 -3.34
N LEU A 30 22.55 -29.46 -4.06
CA LEU A 30 21.41 -28.71 -3.54
C LEU A 30 20.12 -29.46 -3.88
N SER A 31 19.22 -29.54 -2.90
CA SER A 31 17.92 -30.22 -3.03
C SER A 31 16.84 -29.49 -2.22
N GLY A 32 15.58 -29.84 -2.45
CA GLY A 32 14.43 -29.17 -1.83
C GLY A 32 13.66 -28.28 -2.81
N ASN A 33 12.57 -27.69 -2.33
CA ASN A 33 11.66 -26.86 -3.13
C ASN A 33 12.34 -25.61 -3.70
N ALA A 34 13.22 -24.97 -2.92
CA ALA A 34 13.91 -23.76 -3.33
C ALA A 34 15.23 -24.01 -4.08
N ALA A 35 15.63 -25.27 -4.29
CA ALA A 35 16.90 -25.58 -4.95
C ALA A 35 16.94 -25.12 -6.42
N ASN A 36 15.79 -25.02 -7.08
CA ASN A 36 15.66 -24.51 -8.44
C ASN A 36 15.95 -22.99 -8.58
N TRP A 37 16.02 -22.26 -7.47
CA TRP A 37 16.43 -20.85 -7.41
C TRP A 37 17.92 -20.69 -7.16
N LEU A 38 18.66 -21.79 -6.94
CA LEU A 38 20.05 -21.76 -6.52
C LEU A 38 20.91 -22.64 -7.43
N TYR A 39 22.16 -22.28 -7.58
CA TYR A 39 23.17 -23.16 -8.17
C TYR A 39 24.51 -22.99 -7.47
N LEU A 40 25.39 -23.98 -7.65
CA LEU A 40 26.74 -23.96 -7.11
C LEU A 40 27.73 -23.54 -8.21
N GLU A 41 28.51 -22.50 -7.94
CA GLU A 41 29.70 -22.16 -8.70
C GLU A 41 30.92 -22.39 -7.80
N GLY A 42 31.52 -23.58 -7.90
CA GLY A 42 32.56 -24.02 -6.97
C GLY A 42 32.01 -24.12 -5.54
N LYS A 43 32.55 -23.31 -4.62
CA LYS A 43 32.08 -23.19 -3.23
C LYS A 43 31.00 -22.11 -3.04
N ALA A 44 30.68 -21.31 -4.06
CA ALA A 44 29.71 -20.25 -3.94
C ALA A 44 28.29 -20.73 -4.29
N ILE A 45 27.32 -20.36 -3.46
CA ILE A 45 25.90 -20.42 -3.80
C ILE A 45 25.53 -19.15 -4.54
N ARG A 46 24.91 -19.31 -5.72
CA ARG A 46 24.45 -18.21 -6.56
C ARG A 46 22.99 -18.36 -6.94
N LEU A 47 22.37 -17.23 -7.27
CA LEU A 47 20.97 -17.15 -7.67
C LEU A 47 20.76 -17.63 -9.11
N ASN A 48 19.83 -18.56 -9.32
CA ASN A 48 19.40 -19.08 -10.60
C ASN A 48 18.02 -18.49 -10.99
N VAL A 49 18.04 -17.47 -11.84
CA VAL A 49 16.84 -16.79 -12.37
C VAL A 49 16.94 -16.66 -13.89
N SER A 50 15.81 -16.44 -14.56
CA SER A 50 15.74 -16.26 -16.02
C SER A 50 14.76 -15.14 -16.39
N THR A 51 14.75 -14.75 -17.67
CA THR A 51 13.74 -13.83 -18.20
C THR A 51 12.34 -14.41 -17.97
N GLY A 52 11.49 -13.70 -17.22
CA GLY A 52 10.15 -14.15 -16.84
C GLY A 52 10.08 -15.06 -15.59
N ARG A 53 11.21 -15.31 -14.92
CA ARG A 53 11.28 -16.00 -13.64
C ARG A 53 12.30 -15.31 -12.75
N GLN A 54 11.87 -14.22 -12.14
CA GLN A 54 12.63 -13.47 -11.14
C GLN A 54 12.16 -13.86 -9.74
N LEU A 55 13.01 -13.58 -8.76
CA LEU A 55 12.61 -13.65 -7.37
C LEU A 55 11.75 -12.42 -7.09
N ASP A 56 10.52 -12.66 -6.66
CA ASP A 56 9.48 -11.68 -6.35
C ASP A 56 8.94 -12.13 -4.99
N ARG A 57 9.15 -11.32 -3.96
CA ARG A 57 8.88 -11.66 -2.57
C ARG A 57 7.39 -11.71 -2.31
N GLU A 58 6.61 -10.85 -2.95
CA GLU A 58 5.16 -10.72 -2.85
C GLU A 58 4.43 -11.91 -3.46
N ALA A 59 5.05 -12.57 -4.45
CA ALA A 59 4.56 -13.81 -5.05
C ALA A 59 4.89 -15.07 -4.22
N MET A 60 5.67 -14.96 -3.13
CA MET A 60 6.06 -16.11 -2.31
C MET A 60 5.15 -16.32 -1.10
N GLU A 61 4.85 -17.58 -0.76
CA GLU A 61 4.13 -17.92 0.48
C GLU A 61 4.94 -17.57 1.76
N SER A 62 6.26 -17.48 1.63
CA SER A 62 7.19 -17.16 2.73
C SER A 62 8.43 -16.46 2.16
N PRO A 63 8.95 -15.39 2.79
CA PRO A 63 10.09 -14.58 2.30
C PRO A 63 11.45 -15.28 2.53
N VAL A 64 11.47 -16.61 2.42
CA VAL A 64 12.63 -17.45 2.74
C VAL A 64 12.72 -18.58 1.74
N LEU A 65 13.89 -18.69 1.11
CA LEU A 65 14.27 -19.86 0.33
C LEU A 65 14.92 -20.90 1.26
N LEU A 66 14.29 -22.07 1.36
CA LEU A 66 14.79 -23.19 2.16
C LEU A 66 15.33 -24.31 1.24
N ALA A 67 16.64 -24.51 1.24
CA ALA A 67 17.29 -25.58 0.50
C ALA A 67 18.06 -26.53 1.45
N THR A 68 18.31 -27.75 0.98
CA THR A 68 19.15 -28.72 1.68
C THR A 68 20.41 -28.96 0.88
N LEU A 69 21.56 -28.67 1.51
CA LEU A 69 22.89 -28.96 0.99
C LEU A 69 23.30 -30.34 1.48
N THR A 70 23.60 -31.26 0.56
CA THR A 70 24.12 -32.59 0.89
C THR A 70 25.59 -32.66 0.49
N CYS A 71 26.45 -32.99 1.44
CA CYS A 71 27.87 -33.22 1.23
C CYS A 71 28.16 -34.72 1.31
N THR A 72 28.84 -35.26 0.30
CA THR A 72 29.17 -36.69 0.19
C THR A 72 30.64 -36.85 -0.15
N GLU A 73 31.35 -37.63 0.65
CA GLU A 73 32.72 -38.06 0.37
C GLU A 73 32.72 -39.56 0.07
N GLU A 74 33.67 -40.02 -0.75
CA GLU A 74 33.76 -41.43 -1.14
C GLU A 74 33.92 -42.32 0.11
N ALA A 75 33.00 -43.28 0.27
CA ALA A 75 32.86 -44.18 1.44
C ALA A 75 32.43 -43.53 2.78
N SER A 76 31.98 -42.28 2.80
CA SER A 76 31.45 -41.59 3.99
C SER A 76 29.92 -41.46 3.96
N ILE A 77 29.29 -41.32 5.13
CA ILE A 77 27.85 -41.05 5.24
C ILE A 77 27.56 -39.62 4.77
N PRO A 78 26.54 -39.40 3.92
CA PRO A 78 26.13 -38.06 3.51
C PRO A 78 25.75 -37.18 4.70
N VAL A 79 26.28 -35.96 4.75
CA VAL A 79 25.89 -34.96 5.74
C VAL A 79 24.98 -33.92 5.09
N GLN A 80 23.90 -33.57 5.78
CA GLN A 80 22.91 -32.60 5.30
C GLN A 80 22.91 -31.33 6.14
N TYR A 81 22.89 -30.18 5.47
CA TYR A 81 22.77 -28.86 6.07
C TYR A 81 21.56 -28.14 5.49
N LYS A 82 20.79 -27.48 6.36
CA LYS A 82 19.73 -26.58 5.91
C LYS A 82 20.32 -25.22 5.56
N VAL A 83 20.06 -24.78 4.34
CA VAL A 83 20.42 -23.46 3.84
C VAL A 83 19.15 -22.62 3.86
N VAL A 84 19.15 -21.58 4.71
CA VAL A 84 18.05 -20.64 4.89
C VAL A 84 18.48 -19.30 4.32
N ILE A 85 17.83 -18.84 3.26
CA ILE A 85 18.16 -17.57 2.61
C ILE A 85 16.93 -16.67 2.72
N ALA A 86 17.06 -15.59 3.50
CA ALA A 86 16.06 -14.53 3.52
C ALA A 86 16.06 -13.78 2.18
N VAL A 87 14.86 -13.59 1.64
CA VAL A 87 14.60 -12.70 0.50
C VAL A 87 14.36 -11.31 1.08
N VAL A 88 15.20 -10.36 0.69
CA VAL A 88 15.09 -8.97 1.10
C VAL A 88 14.17 -8.27 0.12
N ASP A 89 13.17 -7.61 0.69
CA ASP A 89 12.20 -6.77 0.01
C ASP A 89 12.90 -5.63 -0.76
N GLU A 90 12.44 -5.37 -1.97
CA GLU A 90 12.71 -4.15 -2.72
C GLU A 90 11.37 -3.49 -3.02
N ASN A 91 11.20 -2.24 -2.58
CA ASN A 91 9.97 -1.49 -2.79
C ASN A 91 9.71 -1.26 -4.30
N ASP A 92 8.90 -2.14 -4.89
CA ASP A 92 8.54 -2.17 -6.30
C ASP A 92 7.02 -2.24 -6.54
N ASN A 93 6.23 -2.32 -5.46
CA ASN A 93 4.79 -2.20 -5.49
C ASN A 93 4.36 -0.82 -5.02
N ARG A 94 3.27 -0.32 -5.61
CA ARG A 94 2.71 0.99 -5.27
C ARG A 94 1.43 0.81 -4.50
N PRO A 95 1.11 1.71 -3.55
CA PRO A 95 -0.10 1.56 -2.77
C PRO A 95 -1.32 1.67 -3.67
N GLN A 96 -2.32 0.83 -3.44
CA GLN A 96 -3.52 0.79 -4.27
C GLN A 96 -4.77 0.69 -3.41
N PHE A 97 -5.70 1.62 -3.60
CA PHE A 97 -7.05 1.45 -3.10
C PHE A 97 -7.75 0.34 -3.91
N HIS A 98 -8.53 -0.52 -3.24
CA HIS A 98 -9.21 -1.63 -3.90
C HIS A 98 -10.21 -1.14 -4.96
N GLY A 99 -9.80 -1.19 -6.24
CA GLY A 99 -10.60 -0.98 -7.45
C GLY A 99 -11.09 0.46 -7.67
N ASP A 100 -11.28 0.83 -8.94
CA ASP A 100 -11.64 2.19 -9.41
C ASP A 100 -12.96 2.78 -8.86
N LEU A 101 -13.68 2.07 -7.97
CA LEU A 101 -14.98 2.45 -7.45
C LEU A 101 -15.06 2.17 -5.95
N ILE A 102 -14.47 3.03 -5.12
CA ILE A 102 -14.86 3.07 -3.71
C ILE A 102 -16.38 3.29 -3.65
N PRO A 103 -17.14 2.45 -2.92
CA PRO A 103 -18.57 2.60 -2.82
C PRO A 103 -18.95 4.00 -2.34
N VAL A 104 -20.07 4.51 -2.86
CA VAL A 104 -20.65 5.75 -2.35
C VAL A 104 -20.95 5.58 -0.86
N GLN A 105 -20.44 6.51 -0.04
CA GLN A 105 -20.66 6.51 1.40
C GLN A 105 -21.93 7.30 1.71
N ASN A 106 -22.90 6.69 2.37
CA ASN A 106 -24.13 7.38 2.78
C ASN A 106 -24.01 7.78 4.24
N ILE A 107 -24.05 9.08 4.54
CA ILE A 107 -23.89 9.62 5.89
C ILE A 107 -25.10 10.49 6.19
N SER A 108 -25.81 10.23 7.29
CA SER A 108 -26.93 11.09 7.69
C SER A 108 -26.43 12.44 8.19
N GLU A 109 -27.14 13.53 7.89
CA GLU A 109 -26.81 14.84 8.44
C GLU A 109 -26.93 14.92 9.97
N LEU A 110 -27.78 14.07 10.54
CA LEU A 110 -27.95 13.91 11.98
C LEU A 110 -26.77 13.19 12.66
N THR A 111 -25.75 12.78 11.88
CA THR A 111 -24.55 12.13 12.42
C THR A 111 -23.79 13.12 13.30
N ALA A 112 -23.54 12.71 14.55
CA ALA A 112 -22.82 13.56 15.50
C ALA A 112 -21.38 13.82 15.04
N VAL A 113 -20.89 15.03 15.25
CA VAL A 113 -19.47 15.36 15.07
C VAL A 113 -18.61 14.50 16.00
N ASN A 114 -17.40 14.16 15.56
CA ASN A 114 -16.44 13.27 16.21
C ASN A 114 -16.80 11.77 16.18
N THR A 115 -17.70 11.36 15.27
CA THR A 115 -17.93 9.93 15.01
C THR A 115 -17.15 9.46 13.79
N ILE A 116 -16.72 8.20 13.81
CA ILE A 116 -16.17 7.52 12.63
C ILE A 116 -17.31 7.26 11.65
N VAL A 117 -17.19 7.77 10.43
CA VAL A 117 -18.24 7.67 9.39
C VAL A 117 -17.97 6.54 8.40
N PHE A 118 -16.69 6.31 8.05
CA PHE A 118 -16.26 5.17 7.25
C PHE A 118 -14.76 4.94 7.44
N THR A 119 -14.27 3.82 6.93
CA THR A 119 -12.85 3.46 6.94
C THR A 119 -12.39 3.20 5.52
N ILE A 120 -11.17 3.61 5.21
CA ILE A 120 -10.52 3.37 3.94
C ILE A 120 -9.22 2.59 4.17
N GLN A 121 -8.85 1.79 3.18
CA GLN A 121 -7.60 1.05 3.22
C GLN A 121 -7.04 0.94 1.81
N ALA A 122 -5.77 1.29 1.67
CA ALA A 122 -4.97 0.94 0.51
C ALA A 122 -4.21 -0.36 0.83
N GLU A 123 -4.05 -1.18 -0.20
CA GLU A 123 -3.19 -2.36 -0.20
C GLU A 123 -1.80 -1.91 -0.63
N GLU A 124 -0.81 -2.28 0.17
CA GLU A 124 0.60 -2.25 -0.21
C GLU A 124 1.15 -3.67 -0.05
N ARG A 125 1.77 -4.19 -1.10
CA ARG A 125 2.23 -5.57 -1.16
C ARG A 125 3.62 -5.73 -0.56
N ASP A 126 4.41 -4.66 -0.55
CA ASP A 126 5.75 -4.64 0.06
C ASP A 126 5.67 -4.68 1.61
N GLY A 127 4.47 -4.51 2.17
CA GLY A 127 4.24 -4.52 3.63
C GLY A 127 4.63 -3.22 4.32
N ASP A 128 4.85 -2.16 3.55
CA ASP A 128 5.18 -0.83 4.04
C ASP A 128 4.04 -0.19 4.83
N ILE A 129 4.42 0.70 5.76
CA ILE A 129 3.46 1.45 6.57
C ILE A 129 2.92 2.62 5.73
N LEU A 130 1.61 2.63 5.52
CA LEU A 130 0.93 3.72 4.83
C LEU A 130 0.44 4.80 5.80
N PHE A 131 0.58 6.05 5.36
CA PHE A 131 -0.01 7.22 6.00
C PHE A 131 -1.15 7.75 5.14
N TYR A 132 -2.34 7.83 5.72
CA TYR A 132 -3.49 8.40 5.04
C TYR A 132 -3.61 9.90 5.33
N SER A 133 -3.95 10.69 4.32
CA SER A 133 -4.18 12.12 4.51
C SER A 133 -5.33 12.63 3.67
N ILE A 134 -5.99 13.66 4.19
CA ILE A 134 -6.97 14.48 3.46
C ILE A 134 -6.26 15.80 3.18
N ASP A 135 -6.01 16.11 1.91
CA ASP A 135 -5.28 17.32 1.55
C ASP A 135 -6.19 18.55 1.53
N SER A 136 -6.24 19.26 2.65
CA SER A 136 -6.89 20.57 2.76
C SER A 136 -5.96 21.75 2.45
N THR A 137 -4.68 21.50 2.14
CA THR A 137 -3.61 22.53 2.19
C THR A 137 -2.98 22.90 0.85
N ARG A 138 -3.19 22.12 -0.23
CA ARG A 138 -2.57 22.40 -1.53
C ARG A 138 -3.15 23.58 -2.34
N VAL A 139 -4.14 24.33 -1.82
CA VAL A 139 -4.58 25.60 -2.42
C VAL A 139 -4.95 26.60 -1.33
N SER A 140 -4.37 27.80 -1.39
CA SER A 140 -4.73 28.92 -0.50
C SER A 140 -6.10 29.48 -0.89
N VAL A 141 -7.12 29.20 -0.09
CA VAL A 141 -8.44 29.86 -0.20
C VAL A 141 -8.30 31.28 0.37
N HIS A 142 -8.53 32.31 -0.44
CA HIS A 142 -8.60 33.68 0.08
C HIS A 142 -9.83 33.84 0.98
N GLY A 143 -9.75 34.68 2.01
CA GLY A 143 -10.71 34.80 3.13
C GLY A 143 -12.17 35.16 2.80
N ASN A 144 -12.57 35.15 1.52
CA ASN A 144 -13.95 35.27 1.06
C ASN A 144 -14.54 33.92 0.58
N GLY A 145 -13.84 32.79 0.78
CA GLY A 145 -14.28 31.46 0.32
C GLY A 145 -14.18 31.27 -1.20
N LEU A 146 -13.62 32.25 -1.92
CA LEU A 146 -13.43 32.16 -3.37
C LEU A 146 -12.05 31.56 -3.65
N CYS A 147 -12.03 30.39 -4.26
CA CYS A 147 -10.80 29.78 -4.73
C CYS A 147 -10.35 30.47 -6.02
N THR A 148 -9.36 31.36 -5.95
CA THR A 148 -8.76 31.96 -7.15
C THR A 148 -7.76 30.96 -7.74
N ALA A 149 -8.25 30.11 -8.64
CA ALA A 149 -7.38 29.37 -9.54
C ALA A 149 -6.64 30.38 -10.43
N TRP A 150 -5.30 30.41 -10.41
CA TRP A 150 -4.48 31.12 -11.42
C TRP A 150 -4.52 30.42 -12.78
N SER A 151 -5.60 29.69 -13.10
CA SER A 151 -5.71 28.84 -14.27
C SER A 151 -7.19 28.66 -14.60
N GLU A 152 -7.56 28.92 -15.85
CA GLU A 152 -8.91 28.71 -16.41
C GLU A 152 -9.24 27.21 -16.63
N SER A 153 -8.42 26.29 -16.12
CA SER A 153 -8.67 24.87 -16.30
C SER A 153 -9.79 24.39 -15.37
N ARG A 154 -10.79 23.69 -15.94
CA ARG A 154 -11.87 23.02 -15.19
C ARG A 154 -11.35 22.09 -14.09
N LEU A 155 -10.14 21.56 -14.26
CA LEU A 155 -9.46 20.71 -13.27
C LEU A 155 -9.13 21.46 -11.97
N THR A 156 -8.71 22.73 -12.05
CA THR A 156 -8.34 23.51 -10.86
C THR A 156 -9.58 23.86 -10.03
N VAL A 157 -10.68 24.22 -10.69
CA VAL A 157 -11.96 24.52 -10.02
C VAL A 157 -12.52 23.29 -9.33
N LYS A 158 -12.49 22.10 -9.98
CA LYS A 158 -12.92 20.85 -9.36
C LYS A 158 -12.09 20.52 -8.12
N PHE A 159 -10.77 20.67 -8.20
CA PHE A 159 -9.87 20.42 -7.06
C PHE A 159 -10.18 21.33 -5.86
N CYS A 160 -10.53 22.58 -6.11
CA CYS A 160 -10.91 23.53 -5.06
C CYS A 160 -12.23 23.15 -4.36
N LEU A 161 -13.25 22.69 -5.10
CA LEU A 161 -14.51 22.22 -4.51
C LEU A 161 -14.30 20.98 -3.63
N LEU A 162 -13.42 20.08 -4.03
CA LEU A 162 -13.05 18.90 -3.24
C LEU A 162 -12.43 19.30 -1.89
N GLN A 163 -11.64 20.38 -1.86
CA GLN A 163 -11.04 20.89 -0.63
C GLN A 163 -12.05 21.58 0.29
N ALA A 164 -13.07 22.24 -0.26
CA ALA A 164 -14.14 22.81 0.55
C ALA A 164 -14.90 21.71 1.33
N ASN A 165 -15.03 20.52 0.78
CA ASN A 165 -15.62 19.37 1.46
C ASN A 165 -14.68 18.74 2.49
N ALA A 166 -13.36 18.90 2.35
CA ALA A 166 -12.38 18.33 3.27
C ALA A 166 -12.54 18.83 4.71
N LYS A 167 -13.10 20.03 4.93
CA LYS A 167 -13.35 20.57 6.28
C LYS A 167 -14.29 19.70 7.13
N TYR A 168 -15.19 18.96 6.49
CA TYR A 168 -16.13 18.07 7.19
C TYR A 168 -15.46 16.79 7.70
N PHE A 169 -14.24 16.47 7.25
CA PHE A 169 -13.62 15.18 7.50
C PHE A 169 -12.18 15.32 7.99
N ARG A 170 -11.79 14.46 8.93
CA ARG A 170 -10.40 14.35 9.37
C ARG A 170 -10.00 12.89 9.57
N ILE A 171 -8.70 12.65 9.57
CA ILE A 171 -8.10 11.36 9.93
C ILE A 171 -7.30 11.61 11.21
N ASP A 172 -7.69 10.93 12.27
CA ASP A 172 -7.06 11.06 13.58
C ASP A 172 -5.89 10.07 13.73
N LEU A 173 -5.01 10.36 14.68
CA LEU A 173 -3.99 9.40 15.10
C LEU A 173 -4.59 8.40 16.10
N PRO A 174 -4.26 7.10 15.99
CA PRO A 174 -3.33 6.48 15.04
C PRO A 174 -3.92 6.42 13.62
N ASN A 175 -3.08 6.68 12.61
CA ASN A 175 -3.49 6.79 11.20
C ASN A 175 -3.89 5.42 10.62
N SER A 176 -5.09 4.97 10.98
CA SER A 176 -5.64 3.65 10.63
C SER A 176 -6.62 3.71 9.47
N GLY A 177 -6.65 4.81 8.71
CA GLY A 177 -7.61 5.03 7.64
C GLY A 177 -9.06 5.22 8.11
N GLN A 178 -9.29 5.58 9.39
CA GLN A 178 -10.63 5.94 9.89
C GLN A 178 -10.94 7.40 9.58
N ILE A 179 -12.05 7.64 8.90
CA ILE A 179 -12.52 8.99 8.58
C ILE A 179 -13.52 9.42 9.65
N VAL A 180 -13.22 10.53 10.30
CA VAL A 180 -14.01 11.12 11.38
C VAL A 180 -14.72 12.36 10.87
N LEU A 181 -16.00 12.51 11.22
CA LEU A 181 -16.77 13.73 10.94
C LEU A 181 -16.27 14.86 11.86
N ALA A 182 -15.81 15.96 11.27
CA ALA A 182 -15.21 17.11 11.97
C ALA A 182 -16.16 18.32 12.07
N GLU A 183 -17.07 18.48 11.12
CA GLU A 183 -18.10 19.51 11.09
C GLU A 183 -19.47 18.85 10.79
N PRO A 184 -20.58 19.42 11.27
CA PRO A 184 -21.91 18.90 10.96
C PRO A 184 -22.16 18.96 9.45
N LEU A 185 -22.90 17.98 8.94
CA LEU A 185 -23.40 17.97 7.56
C LEU A 185 -24.77 18.64 7.52
N ASP A 186 -25.19 19.06 6.33
CA ASP A 186 -26.47 19.73 6.09
C ASP A 186 -26.92 19.38 4.67
N TYR A 187 -28.01 18.63 4.58
CA TYR A 187 -28.57 18.10 3.34
C TYR A 187 -29.11 19.23 2.45
N GLU A 188 -29.78 20.21 3.04
CA GLU A 188 -30.33 21.39 2.36
C GLU A 188 -29.24 22.20 1.64
N THR A 189 -28.06 22.32 2.24
CA THR A 189 -26.93 23.04 1.65
C THR A 189 -26.16 22.19 0.66
N ASN A 190 -25.80 20.94 1.02
CA ASN A 190 -24.94 20.13 0.17
C ASN A 190 -25.22 18.61 0.29
N PRO A 191 -26.09 18.06 -0.56
CA PRO A 191 -26.50 16.66 -0.49
C PRO A 191 -25.45 15.67 -1.03
N GLU A 192 -24.47 16.14 -1.80
CA GLU A 192 -23.41 15.29 -2.37
C GLU A 192 -22.03 15.93 -2.18
N LEU A 193 -21.15 15.22 -1.47
CA LEU A 193 -19.77 15.62 -1.24
C LEU A 193 -18.83 14.69 -2.00
N GLU A 194 -17.72 15.26 -2.47
CA GLU A 194 -16.58 14.49 -2.98
C GLU A 194 -15.37 14.79 -2.09
N LEU A 195 -14.65 13.75 -1.67
CA LEU A 195 -13.47 13.82 -0.80
C LEU A 195 -12.30 13.09 -1.45
N VAL A 196 -11.12 13.72 -1.53
CA VAL A 196 -9.89 13.05 -1.99
C VAL A 196 -9.06 12.62 -0.79
N ILE A 197 -8.73 11.33 -0.76
CA ILE A 197 -7.88 10.74 0.27
C ILE A 197 -6.61 10.23 -0.40
N PHE A 198 -5.47 10.52 0.22
CA PHE A 198 -4.16 10.05 -0.20
C PHE A 198 -3.71 8.93 0.73
N ALA A 199 -2.98 7.97 0.17
CA ALA A 199 -2.14 7.05 0.93
C ALA A 199 -0.70 7.21 0.44
N GLU A 200 0.24 7.40 1.37
CA GLU A 200 1.66 7.61 1.08
C GLU A 200 2.48 6.67 1.97
N GLU A 201 3.51 6.05 1.39
CA GLU A 201 4.45 5.24 2.15
C GLU A 201 5.25 6.09 3.13
N MET A 202 5.34 5.58 4.36
CA MET A 202 6.25 6.10 5.35
C MET A 202 7.53 5.27 5.37
N TYR A 203 8.65 5.96 5.57
CA TYR A 203 9.95 5.35 5.85
C TYR A 203 10.63 4.60 4.69
N THR A 204 10.04 4.59 3.50
CA THR A 204 10.68 4.12 2.26
C THR A 204 11.51 5.25 1.60
N LYS A 205 12.45 4.88 0.73
CA LYS A 205 13.27 5.84 -0.02
C LYS A 205 12.52 6.37 -1.24
N GLU A 206 11.76 5.51 -1.90
CA GLU A 206 11.00 5.74 -3.12
C GLU A 206 9.73 6.55 -2.85
N ARG A 207 9.11 6.36 -1.68
CA ARG A 207 7.92 7.07 -1.19
C ARG A 207 6.77 7.07 -2.20
N PHE A 208 6.34 5.89 -2.62
CA PHE A 208 5.19 5.84 -3.51
C PHE A 208 3.93 6.32 -2.80
N ASN A 209 3.00 6.82 -3.61
CA ASN A 209 1.72 7.32 -3.15
C ASN A 209 0.62 6.99 -4.15
N THR A 210 -0.60 7.11 -3.65
CA THR A 210 -1.81 6.96 -4.43
C THR A 210 -2.90 7.85 -3.84
N SER A 211 -3.94 8.07 -4.62
CA SER A 211 -5.08 8.88 -4.20
C SER A 211 -6.37 8.31 -4.74
N VAL A 212 -7.46 8.53 -4.02
CA VAL A 212 -8.78 8.12 -4.44
C VAL A 212 -9.83 9.16 -4.08
N MET A 213 -10.83 9.28 -4.94
CA MET A 213 -11.95 10.18 -4.75
C MET A 213 -13.15 9.39 -4.23
N VAL A 214 -13.57 9.67 -3.01
CA VAL A 214 -14.74 9.09 -2.36
C VAL A 214 -15.94 10.00 -2.60
N LYS A 215 -17.02 9.43 -3.12
CA LYS A 215 -18.32 10.11 -3.21
C LYS A 215 -19.12 9.84 -1.95
N ILE A 216 -19.68 10.89 -1.38
CA ILE A 216 -20.43 10.86 -0.14
C ILE A 216 -21.81 11.45 -0.43
N ARG A 217 -22.85 10.72 -0.09
CA ARG A 217 -24.24 11.20 -0.15
C ARG A 217 -24.70 11.51 1.26
N VAL A 218 -25.12 12.75 1.48
CA VAL A 218 -25.75 13.15 2.72
C VAL A 218 -27.19 12.64 2.70
N LEU A 219 -27.61 11.97 3.77
CA LEU A 219 -28.99 11.51 3.92
C LEU A 219 -29.78 12.54 4.73
N ASP A 220 -30.85 13.02 4.10
CA ASP A 220 -31.89 13.89 4.65
C ASP A 220 -32.47 13.31 5.95
N GLY A 221 -32.49 14.14 6.98
CA GLY A 221 -33.05 13.88 8.29
C GLY A 221 -34.07 14.95 8.66
N ASP A 222 -34.97 14.62 9.59
CA ASP A 222 -36.00 15.55 10.05
C ASP A 222 -35.41 16.58 11.03
N ASP A 223 -34.72 17.59 10.49
CA ASP A 223 -34.12 18.71 11.24
C ASP A 223 -34.71 20.09 10.90
N GLN A 224 -35.53 20.16 9.84
CA GLN A 224 -36.23 21.36 9.42
C GLN A 224 -37.62 21.47 10.05
N TYR A 225 -37.95 22.66 10.58
CA TYR A 225 -39.30 22.93 11.07
C TYR A 225 -40.28 23.19 9.91
N PRO A 226 -41.55 22.78 10.05
CA PRO A 226 -42.57 23.11 9.06
C PRO A 226 -42.73 24.63 8.92
N GLN A 227 -42.81 25.11 7.68
CA GLN A 227 -43.07 26.51 7.37
C GLN A 227 -44.51 26.68 6.85
N PHE A 228 -45.23 27.66 7.38
CA PHE A 228 -46.56 28.01 6.86
C PHE A 228 -46.43 28.81 5.56
N LEU A 229 -47.25 28.49 4.56
CA LEU A 229 -47.39 29.32 3.36
C LEU A 229 -48.01 30.68 3.73
N PRO A 230 -47.64 31.78 3.03
CA PRO A 230 -48.22 33.09 3.29
C PRO A 230 -49.74 33.07 3.08
N CYS A 231 -50.47 33.70 4.00
CA CYS A 231 -51.92 33.78 3.94
C CYS A 231 -52.36 34.55 2.68
N SER A 232 -53.05 33.87 1.76
CA SER A 232 -53.83 34.54 0.71
C SER A 232 -55.19 34.92 1.28
N PHE A 233 -55.40 36.20 1.56
CA PHE A 233 -56.74 36.75 1.76
C PHE A 233 -57.44 36.80 0.40
N LEU A 234 -58.51 36.02 0.25
CA LEU A 234 -59.44 36.07 -0.89
C LEU A 234 -60.28 37.34 -0.85
#